data_AF-Q9X938-F1
#
_entry.id   AF-Q9X938-F1
#
_cell.length_a   1.000
_cell.length_b   1.000
_cell.length_c   1.000
_cell.angle_alpha   90.00
_cell.angle_beta   90.00
_cell.angle_gamma   90.00
#
_symmetry.space_group_name_H-M   'P 1'
#
loop_
_entity.id
_entity.type
_entity.pdbx_description
1 polymer ?
#
loop_
_entity_poly.entity_id
_entity_poly.type
_entity_poly.pdbx_seq_one_letter_code
_entity_poly.pdbx_strand_id
1 'polypeptide(L)'
;MSAEEIDARRYAITDTLDDPAGRDDPRERLFIATELVRRTGEPVQAVSGSWGGGGKWLARRLETTVPGLSTRLHHGLREVLDGRTEPLVTVVDEVLGQVGGRLWVGHKRAGVP
;
A
#
# COMPACT_ATOMS: atom_id res chain seq x y z
N MET A 1 -2.02 -8.26 -14.55
CA MET A 1 -2.35 -8.84 -13.24
C MET A 1 -3.66 -9.57 -13.38
N SER A 2 -3.78 -10.78 -12.86
CA SER A 2 -5.06 -11.49 -12.77
C SER A 2 -5.97 -10.83 -11.73
N ALA A 3 -7.27 -11.15 -11.78
CA ALA A 3 -8.21 -10.69 -10.75
C ALA A 3 -7.79 -11.17 -9.34
N GLU A 4 -7.26 -12.39 -9.24
CA GLU A 4 -6.76 -12.95 -7.98
C GLU A 4 -5.53 -12.19 -7.45
N GLU A 5 -4.62 -11.76 -8.34
CA GLU A 5 -3.47 -10.92 -7.94
C GLU A 5 -3.91 -9.52 -7.46
N ILE A 6 -4.96 -8.96 -8.06
CA ILE A 6 -5.54 -7.68 -7.64
C ILE A 6 -6.21 -7.83 -6.27
N ASP A 7 -7.01 -8.87 -6.07
CA ASP A 7 -7.67 -9.11 -4.78
C ASP A 7 -6.67 -9.43 -3.67
N ALA A 8 -5.65 -10.23 -3.95
CA ALA A 8 -4.58 -10.51 -2.99
C ALA A 8 -3.86 -9.21 -2.56
N ARG A 9 -3.62 -8.28 -3.49
CA ARG A 9 -3.06 -6.97 -3.18
C ARG A 9 -4.00 -6.12 -2.32
N ARG A 10 -5.27 -6.04 -2.71
CA ARG A 10 -6.28 -5.26 -1.99
C ARG A 10 -6.44 -5.76 -0.55
N TYR A 11 -6.49 -7.07 -0.37
CA TYR A 11 -6.50 -7.71 0.94
C TYR A 11 -5.25 -7.33 1.73
N ALA A 12 -4.06 -7.53 1.14
CA ALA A 12 -2.78 -7.20 1.77
C ALA A 12 -2.64 -5.73 2.21
N ILE A 13 -3.22 -4.78 1.47
CA ILE A 13 -3.22 -3.36 1.84
C ILE A 13 -4.27 -3.11 2.94
N THR A 14 -5.48 -3.66 2.81
CA THR A 14 -6.57 -3.51 3.79
C THR A 14 -6.16 -4.07 5.16
N ASP A 15 -5.57 -5.27 5.17
CA ASP A 15 -5.07 -5.94 6.36
C ASP A 15 -3.99 -5.11 7.09
N THR A 16 -3.04 -4.54 6.33
CA THR A 16 -2.01 -3.64 6.91
C THR A 16 -2.59 -2.32 7.41
N LEU A 17 -3.59 -1.78 6.71
CA LEU A 17 -4.23 -0.50 7.05
C LEU A 17 -5.01 -0.57 8.37
N ASP A 18 -5.57 -1.73 8.68
CA ASP A 18 -6.40 -1.93 9.85
C ASP A 18 -5.69 -2.65 11.01
N ASP A 19 -4.39 -2.87 10.89
CA ASP A 19 -3.56 -3.49 11.93
C ASP A 19 -3.62 -2.68 13.25
N PRO A 20 -4.15 -3.27 14.34
CA PRO A 20 -4.24 -2.58 15.63
C PRO A 20 -2.87 -2.36 16.30
N ALA A 21 -1.83 -3.13 15.98
CA ALA A 21 -0.51 -3.02 16.60
C ALA A 21 0.08 -1.60 16.42
N GLY A 22 -0.13 -1.00 15.25
CA GLY A 22 0.33 0.36 14.95
C GLY A 22 -0.39 1.49 15.68
N ARG A 23 -1.41 1.22 16.50
CA ARG A 23 -2.19 2.28 17.17
C ARG A 23 -1.51 2.77 18.45
N ASP A 24 -0.86 1.86 19.18
CA ASP A 24 -0.38 2.12 20.54
C ASP A 24 1.13 2.38 20.64
N ASP A 25 1.94 1.91 19.68
CA ASP A 25 3.38 2.18 19.60
C ASP A 25 3.74 3.05 18.38
N PRO A 26 4.27 4.28 18.58
CA PRO A 26 4.76 5.13 17.48
C PRO A 26 5.82 4.46 16.58
N ARG A 27 6.61 3.54 17.11
CA ARG A 27 7.61 2.78 16.34
C ARG A 27 6.90 1.81 15.40
N GLU A 28 6.01 0.97 15.91
CA GLU A 28 5.22 0.04 15.11
C GLU A 28 4.39 0.79 14.06
N ARG A 29 3.81 1.92 14.43
CA ARG A 29 3.08 2.81 13.51
C ARG A 29 3.92 3.25 12.32
N LEU A 30 5.19 3.61 12.54
CA LEU A 30 6.11 3.98 11.46
C LEU A 30 6.40 2.80 10.53
N PHE A 31 6.63 1.60 11.08
CA PHE A 31 6.89 0.40 10.27
C PHE A 31 5.66 0.03 9.43
N ILE A 32 4.47 0.03 10.03
CA ILE A 32 3.20 -0.23 9.34
C ILE A 32 2.95 0.81 8.25
N ALA A 33 3.11 2.10 8.53
CA ALA A 33 2.93 3.16 7.55
C ALA A 33 3.92 3.05 6.38
N THR A 34 5.18 2.68 6.66
CA THR A 34 6.20 2.47 5.62
C THR A 34 5.83 1.29 4.72
N GLU A 35 5.38 0.18 5.30
CA GLU A 35 4.92 -0.98 4.55
C GLU A 35 3.67 -0.67 3.73
N LEU A 36 2.75 0.12 4.28
CA LEU A 36 1.55 0.57 3.61
C LEU A 36 1.86 1.45 2.39
N VAL A 37 2.79 2.40 2.52
CA VAL A 37 3.30 3.21 1.38
C VAL A 37 3.90 2.31 0.31
N ARG A 38 4.70 1.32 0.72
CA ARG A 38 5.32 0.37 -0.21
C ARG A 38 4.27 -0.42 -0.99
N ARG A 39 3.31 -1.05 -0.31
CA ARG A 39 2.25 -1.87 -0.93
C ARG A 39 1.34 -1.06 -1.84
N THR A 40 1.01 0.17 -1.43
CA THR A 40 0.17 1.11 -2.19
C THR A 40 0.90 1.65 -3.42
N GLY A 41 2.20 1.91 -3.30
CA GLY A 41 3.04 2.41 -4.38
C GLY A 41 3.48 1.36 -5.40
N GLU A 42 3.24 0.07 -5.15
CA GLU A 42 3.78 -1.01 -5.96
C GLU A 42 2.92 -1.56 -7.12
N PRO A 43 1.91 -0.90 -7.73
CA PRO A 43 1.24 -1.49 -8.89
C PRO A 43 2.07 -1.29 -10.17
N VAL A 44 3.05 -2.18 -10.41
CA VAL A 44 3.34 -3.02 -11.61
C VAL A 44 4.67 -3.76 -11.33
N GLN A 45 4.59 -4.88 -10.61
CA GLN A 45 5.70 -5.85 -10.52
C GLN A 45 5.14 -7.25 -10.66
N ALA A 46 4.84 -7.64 -11.90
CA ALA A 46 4.61 -9.05 -12.28
C ALA A 46 4.86 -9.32 -13.77
N VAL A 47 5.66 -8.50 -14.49
CA VAL A 47 5.89 -8.71 -15.94
C VAL A 47 7.37 -8.77 -16.35
N SER A 48 8.35 -8.40 -15.51
CA SER A 48 9.76 -8.33 -15.97
C SER A 48 10.80 -9.12 -15.17
N GLY A 49 10.41 -9.94 -14.18
CA GLY A 49 11.34 -10.89 -13.54
C GLY A 49 12.61 -10.29 -12.91
N SER A 50 12.64 -8.98 -12.66
CA SER A 50 13.81 -8.27 -12.14
C SER A 50 13.37 -7.29 -11.05
N TRP A 51 13.43 -7.78 -9.81
CA TRP A 51 13.37 -6.95 -8.62
C TRP A 51 14.79 -6.48 -8.30
N GLY A 52 15.04 -5.17 -8.36
CA GLY A 52 16.37 -4.61 -8.12
C GLY A 52 16.38 -3.16 -7.63
N GLY A 53 15.31 -2.65 -7.02
CA GLY A 53 15.30 -1.26 -6.57
C GLY A 53 14.20 -0.90 -5.57
N GLY A 54 14.41 -1.19 -4.30
CA GLY A 54 13.64 -0.56 -3.22
C GLY A 54 13.94 0.94 -3.09
N GLY A 55 13.00 1.69 -2.50
CA GLY A 55 13.20 3.10 -2.12
C GLY A 55 13.15 4.08 -3.30
N LYS A 56 14.30 4.62 -3.73
CA LYS A 56 14.40 5.73 -4.70
C LYS A 56 13.70 5.45 -6.04
N TRP A 57 13.69 4.18 -6.46
CA TRP A 57 13.07 3.78 -7.73
C TRP A 57 11.55 3.70 -7.64
N LEU A 58 11.00 3.42 -6.45
CA LEU A 58 9.56 3.45 -6.19
C LEU A 58 9.02 4.87 -6.37
N ALA A 59 9.63 5.86 -5.73
CA ALA A 59 9.22 7.26 -5.81
C ALA A 59 9.24 7.78 -7.26
N ARG A 60 10.35 7.55 -7.98
CA ARG A 60 10.48 7.98 -9.39
C ARG A 60 9.45 7.31 -10.29
N ARG A 61 9.20 6.01 -10.10
CA ARG A 61 8.24 5.27 -10.91
C ARG A 61 6.82 5.75 -10.65
N LEU A 62 6.46 5.99 -9.40
CA LEU A 62 5.16 6.53 -9.03
C LEU A 62 4.88 7.86 -9.72
N GLU A 63 5.83 8.80 -9.72
CA GLU A 63 5.64 10.07 -10.41
C GLU A 63 5.46 9.92 -11.93
N THR A 64 6.02 8.89 -12.55
CA THR A 64 5.79 8.61 -13.98
C THR A 64 4.47 7.92 -14.27
N THR A 65 3.96 7.08 -13.35
CA THR A 65 2.75 6.25 -13.59
C THR A 65 1.48 6.91 -13.06
N VAL A 66 1.56 7.53 -11.89
CA VAL A 66 0.46 8.26 -11.23
C VAL A 66 1.04 9.55 -10.64
N PRO A 67 1.13 10.63 -11.45
CA PRO A 67 1.71 11.89 -11.02
C PRO A 67 1.14 12.40 -9.69
N GLY A 68 2.01 12.81 -8.78
CA GLY A 68 1.66 13.29 -7.44
C GLY A 68 1.37 12.21 -6.41
N LEU A 69 1.27 10.93 -6.78
CA LEU A 69 1.04 9.86 -5.79
C LEU A 69 2.21 9.69 -4.83
N SER A 70 3.47 9.75 -5.32
CA SER A 70 4.64 9.65 -4.44
C SER A 70 4.69 10.82 -3.46
N THR A 71 4.38 12.04 -3.92
CA THR A 71 4.31 13.23 -3.05
C THR A 71 3.24 13.07 -1.95
N ARG A 72 2.04 12.59 -2.30
CA ARG A 72 0.95 12.38 -1.34
C ARG A 72 1.23 11.26 -0.34
N LEU A 73 1.80 10.14 -0.80
CA LEU A 73 2.23 9.04 0.08
C LEU A 73 3.34 9.49 1.04
N HIS A 74 4.31 10.26 0.55
CA HIS A 74 5.37 10.82 1.38
C HIS A 74 4.80 11.79 2.43
N HIS A 75 3.89 12.67 2.04
CA HIS A 75 3.20 13.57 2.98
C HIS A 75 2.47 12.76 4.06
N GLY A 76 1.64 11.78 3.68
CA GLY A 76 0.93 10.93 4.63
C GLY A 76 1.87 10.20 5.60
N LEU A 77 2.99 9.67 5.12
CA LEU A 77 3.99 9.03 5.98
C LEU A 77 4.61 10.01 7.00
N ARG A 78 4.86 11.26 6.61
CA ARG A 78 5.36 12.28 7.54
C ARG A 78 4.35 12.60 8.63
N GLU A 79 3.09 12.73 8.26
CA GLU A 79 2.00 13.02 9.20
C GLU A 79 1.83 11.92 10.26
N VAL A 80 2.11 10.67 9.89
CA VAL A 80 2.11 9.54 10.83
C VAL A 80 3.17 9.69 11.94
N LEU A 81 4.32 10.31 11.64
CA LEU A 81 5.35 10.61 12.65
C LEU A 81 4.83 11.60 13.70
N ASP A 82 3.93 12.50 13.30
CA ASP A 82 3.25 13.44 14.19
C ASP A 82 1.98 12.84 14.83
N GLY A 83 1.68 11.57 14.56
CA GLY A 83 0.52 10.86 15.09
C GLY A 83 -0.78 11.04 14.33
N ARG A 84 -0.76 11.72 13.17
CA ARG A 84 -1.92 11.90 12.29
C ARG A 84 -1.90 10.86 11.18
N THR A 85 -2.81 9.89 11.22
CA THR A 85 -2.84 8.78 10.25
C THR A 85 -3.76 9.05 9.07
N GLU A 86 -4.74 9.93 9.25
CA GLU A 86 -5.80 10.25 8.29
C GLU A 86 -5.29 10.65 6.90
N PRO A 87 -4.21 11.46 6.79
CA PRO A 87 -3.68 11.82 5.47
C PRO A 87 -3.13 10.62 4.69
N LEU A 88 -2.51 9.64 5.36
CA LEU A 88 -2.03 8.43 4.71
C LEU A 88 -3.20 7.50 4.35
N VAL A 89 -4.13 7.29 5.29
CA VAL A 89 -5.34 6.46 5.09
C VAL A 89 -6.12 6.94 3.86
N THR A 90 -6.33 8.25 3.73
CA THR A 90 -7.07 8.84 2.60
C THR A 90 -6.45 8.48 1.25
N VAL A 91 -5.12 8.64 1.12
CA VAL A 91 -4.41 8.32 -0.14
C VAL A 91 -4.51 6.83 -0.46
N VAL A 92 -4.42 5.97 0.56
CA VAL A 92 -4.53 4.52 0.41
C VAL A 92 -5.93 4.12 -0.02
N ASP A 93 -6.96 4.70 0.58
CA ASP A 93 -8.36 4.45 0.24
C ASP A 93 -8.70 4.89 -1.19
N GLU A 94 -8.16 6.02 -1.65
CA GLU A 94 -8.29 6.46 -3.04
C GLU A 94 -7.69 5.44 -4.02
N VAL A 95 -6.48 4.94 -3.75
CA VAL A 95 -5.81 3.94 -4.59
C VAL A 95 -6.58 2.62 -4.58
N LEU A 96 -7.04 2.17 -3.40
CA LEU A 96 -7.90 1.00 -3.30
C LEU A 96 -9.21 1.19 -4.07
N GLY A 97 -9.82 2.37 -4.01
CA GLY A 97 -11.05 2.71 -4.73
C GLY A 97 -10.96 2.50 -6.24
N GLN A 98 -9.78 2.73 -6.84
CA GLN A 98 -9.53 2.48 -8.27
C GLN A 98 -9.58 1.00 -8.66
N VAL A 99 -9.44 0.09 -7.69
CA VAL A 99 -9.43 -1.36 -7.89
C VAL A 99 -10.56 -2.08 -7.14
N GLY A 100 -11.62 -1.36 -6.76
CA GLY A 100 -12.81 -1.93 -6.11
C GLY A 100 -12.89 -1.72 -4.60
N GLY A 101 -12.02 -0.90 -4.03
CA GLY A 101 -12.01 -0.52 -2.61
C GLY A 101 -11.29 -1.53 -1.70
N ARG A 102 -11.41 -1.32 -0.39
CA ARG A 102 -10.94 -2.25 0.65
C ARG A 102 -11.52 -3.66 0.46
N LEU A 103 -10.79 -4.68 0.90
CA LEU A 103 -11.21 -6.07 0.81
C LEU A 103 -10.92 -6.81 2.12
N TRP A 104 -11.97 -7.31 2.76
CA TRP A 104 -11.97 -8.04 4.03
C TRP A 104 -12.25 -9.54 3.86
N VAL A 105 -12.11 -10.32 4.94
CA VAL A 105 -12.18 -11.80 4.96
C VAL A 105 -13.36 -12.37 4.17
N GLY A 106 -13.03 -13.30 3.27
CA GLY A 106 -13.86 -13.86 2.20
C GLY A 106 -13.03 -14.22 0.96
N HIS A 107 -11.82 -13.64 0.84
CA HIS A 107 -10.83 -14.02 -0.16
C HIS A 107 -10.33 -15.45 0.08
N LYS A 108 -10.92 -16.42 -0.65
CA LYS A 108 -10.36 -17.76 -0.79
C LYS A 108 -9.40 -17.70 -1.98
N ARG A 109 -8.10 -17.79 -1.71
CA ARG A 109 -7.11 -18.11 -2.76
C ARG A 109 -7.53 -19.46 -3.33
N ALA A 110 -7.66 -19.58 -4.65
CA ALA A 110 -8.03 -20.87 -5.24
C ALA A 110 -6.91 -21.85 -4.88
N GLY A 111 -7.20 -22.82 -4.00
CA GLY A 111 -6.23 -23.83 -3.62
C GLY A 111 -5.79 -24.56 -4.89
N VAL A 112 -4.48 -24.56 -5.15
CA VAL A 112 -3.90 -25.49 -6.12
C VAL A 112 -4.12 -26.90 -5.53
N PRO A 113 -4.71 -27.84 -6.28
CA PRO A 113 -4.95 -29.20 -5.79
C PRO A 113 -3.66 -29.96 -5.44
#